data_AF-A0A2D3WH89-F1
#
_entry.id   AF-A0A2D3WH89-F1
#
_cell.length_a   1.000
_cell.length_b   1.000
_cell.length_c   1.000
_cell.angle_alpha   90.00
_cell.angle_beta   90.00
_cell.angle_gamma   90.00
#
_symmetry.space_group_name_H-M   'P 1'
#
loop_
_entity.id
_entity.type
_entity.pdbx_description
1 polymer ?
#
loop_
_entity_poly.entity_id
_entity_poly.type
_entity_poly.pdbx_seq_one_letter_code
_entity_poly.pdbx_strand_id
1 'polypeptide(L)'
;MIITIEDKQFDTAKITQLYPAAVIKTGYEEETTQVSLEWLSMEAKGKVEVVGFGIFVYLGEEEKHSFVFKTKEEMDETIKCIALQLQK
;
A
#
# COMPACT_ATOMS: atom_id res chain seq x y z
N MET A 1 13.06 15.27 -1.64
CA MET A 1 13.38 14.86 -0.25
C MET A 1 13.43 13.35 -0.24
N ILE A 2 14.29 12.70 0.52
CA ILE A 2 14.38 11.23 0.48
C ILE A 2 13.61 10.62 1.64
N ILE A 3 12.72 9.68 1.36
CA ILE A 3 12.07 8.82 2.35
C ILE A 3 12.53 7.37 2.18
N THR A 4 12.53 6.62 3.27
CA THR A 4 12.85 5.19 3.30
C THR A 4 11.60 4.40 3.65
N ILE A 5 11.32 3.36 2.87
CA ILE A 5 10.24 2.40 3.09
C ILE A 5 10.88 1.01 3.06
N GLU A 6 10.80 0.27 4.17
CA GLU A 6 11.57 -0.95 4.39
C GLU A 6 13.08 -0.72 4.12
N ASP A 7 13.67 -1.44 3.16
CA ASP A 7 15.08 -1.32 2.77
C ASP A 7 15.28 -0.43 1.52
N LYS A 8 14.25 0.28 1.06
CA LYS A 8 14.28 1.07 -0.19
C LYS A 8 14.14 2.56 0.05
N GLN A 9 14.87 3.35 -0.73
CA GLN A 9 14.85 4.80 -0.68
C GLN A 9 14.15 5.40 -1.89
N PHE A 10 13.34 6.43 -1.65
CA PHE A 10 12.53 7.10 -2.66
C PHE A 10 12.72 8.61 -2.56
N ASP A 11 12.95 9.25 -3.70
CA ASP A 11 12.86 10.71 -3.78
C ASP A 11 11.41 11.12 -3.91
N THR A 12 10.88 11.80 -2.89
CA THR A 12 9.50 12.28 -2.84
C THR A 12 9.14 13.20 -4.00
N ALA A 13 10.11 13.88 -4.61
CA ALA A 13 9.89 14.69 -5.80
C ALA A 13 9.55 13.85 -7.05
N LYS A 14 9.91 12.57 -7.05
CA LYS A 14 9.62 11.62 -8.14
C LYS A 14 8.35 10.79 -7.89
N ILE A 15 7.84 10.79 -6.66
CA ILE A 15 6.64 10.05 -6.30
C ILE A 15 5.42 10.74 -6.89
N THR A 16 4.73 10.05 -7.79
CA THR A 16 3.45 10.50 -8.35
C THR A 16 2.28 10.04 -7.49
N GLN A 17 2.38 8.85 -6.87
CA GLN A 17 1.38 8.34 -5.95
C GLN A 17 2.06 7.57 -4.80
N LEU A 18 1.56 7.77 -3.59
CA LEU A 18 1.93 7.02 -2.40
C LEU A 18 0.66 6.77 -1.59
N TYR A 19 0.16 5.54 -1.58
CA TYR A 19 -1.11 5.22 -0.93
C TYR A 19 -1.11 3.82 -0.32
N PRO A 20 -1.85 3.64 0.80
CA PRO A 20 -2.14 2.33 1.33
C PRO A 20 -3.38 1.72 0.68
N ALA A 21 -3.37 0.41 0.44
CA ALA A 21 -4.52 -0.33 -0.08
C ALA A 21 -4.53 -1.77 0.45
N ALA A 22 -5.72 -2.37 0.51
CA ALA A 22 -5.87 -3.79 0.75
C ALA A 22 -5.71 -4.55 -0.56
N VAL A 23 -5.11 -5.72 -0.49
CA VAL A 23 -4.98 -6.65 -1.61
C VAL A 23 -6.01 -7.75 -1.42
N ILE A 24 -6.91 -7.89 -2.38
CA ILE A 24 -7.99 -8.88 -2.35
C ILE A 24 -7.90 -9.82 -3.54
N LYS A 25 -8.45 -11.03 -3.42
CA LYS A 25 -8.67 -11.91 -4.58
C LYS A 25 -9.89 -11.45 -5.38
N THR A 26 -9.79 -11.48 -6.70
CA THR A 26 -10.90 -11.12 -7.61
C THR A 26 -11.86 -12.30 -7.86
N GLY A 27 -11.53 -13.50 -7.39
CA GLY A 27 -12.34 -14.71 -7.55
C GLY A 27 -12.19 -15.38 -8.93
N TYR A 28 -11.37 -14.81 -9.82
CA TYR A 28 -10.94 -15.41 -11.07
C TYR A 28 -9.47 -15.81 -10.95
N GLU A 29 -9.20 -17.12 -10.87
CA GLU A 29 -7.86 -17.69 -10.66
C GLU A 29 -7.14 -17.13 -9.40
N GLU A 30 -5.80 -17.02 -9.44
CA GLU A 30 -4.97 -16.42 -8.37
C GLU A 30 -4.81 -14.90 -8.52
N GLU A 31 -5.68 -14.25 -9.31
CA GLU A 31 -5.59 -12.83 -9.58
C GLU A 31 -5.95 -11.99 -8.34
N THR A 32 -5.13 -10.96 -8.09
CA THR A 32 -5.31 -10.04 -6.97
C THR A 32 -5.47 -8.61 -7.47
N THR A 33 -6.25 -7.82 -6.73
CA THR A 33 -6.45 -6.40 -7.01
C THR A 33 -6.32 -5.56 -5.75
N GLN A 34 -6.07 -4.26 -5.95
CA GLN A 34 -5.88 -3.27 -4.89
C GLN A 34 -7.20 -2.53 -4.68
N VAL A 35 -7.67 -2.48 -3.43
CA VAL A 35 -8.87 -1.73 -3.04
C VAL A 35 -8.57 -0.80 -1.88
N SER A 36 -9.27 0.33 -1.80
CA SER A 36 -9.07 1.26 -0.69
C SER A 36 -9.50 0.62 0.64
N LEU A 37 -8.79 1.00 1.70
CA LEU A 37 -9.08 0.50 3.06
C LEU A 37 -10.48 0.92 3.55
N GLU A 38 -10.96 2.09 3.11
CA GLU A 38 -12.30 2.58 3.41
C GLU A 38 -13.37 1.71 2.76
N TRP A 39 -13.22 1.42 1.46
CA TRP A 39 -14.15 0.55 0.75
C TRP A 39 -14.17 -0.86 1.36
N LEU A 40 -13.00 -1.41 1.71
CA LEU A 40 -12.90 -2.69 2.38
C LEU A 40 -13.70 -2.70 3.71
N SER A 41 -13.61 -1.62 4.48
CA SER A 41 -14.26 -1.51 5.79
C SER A 41 -15.78 -1.32 5.68
N MET A 42 -16.26 -0.62 4.66
CA MET A 42 -17.68 -0.28 4.49
C MET A 42 -18.48 -1.31 3.69
N GLU A 43 -17.96 -1.72 2.53
CA GLU A 43 -18.74 -2.43 1.51
C GLU A 43 -18.42 -3.92 1.42
N ALA A 44 -17.17 -4.26 1.72
CA ALA A 44 -16.59 -5.57 1.44
C ALA A 44 -16.58 -6.53 2.64
N LYS A 45 -17.09 -6.10 3.80
CA LYS A 45 -17.10 -6.89 5.04
C LYS A 45 -17.77 -8.25 4.81
N GLY A 46 -16.96 -9.31 4.75
CA GLY A 46 -17.40 -10.69 4.52
C GLY A 46 -17.71 -11.06 3.05
N LYS A 47 -17.45 -10.16 2.08
CA LYS A 47 -17.72 -10.40 0.65
C LYS A 47 -16.48 -10.66 -0.18
N VAL A 48 -15.29 -10.32 0.32
CA VAL A 48 -14.02 -10.46 -0.40
C VAL A 48 -12.99 -11.16 0.47
N GLU A 49 -12.11 -11.93 -0.17
CA GLU A 49 -10.97 -12.56 0.50
C GLU A 49 -9.79 -11.58 0.47
N VAL A 50 -9.46 -11.04 1.64
CA VAL A 50 -8.27 -10.20 1.84
C VAL A 50 -7.06 -11.10 1.96
N VAL A 51 -6.08 -10.91 1.08
CA VAL A 51 -4.82 -11.66 1.07
C VAL A 51 -3.64 -10.87 1.65
N GLY A 52 -3.81 -9.56 1.81
CA GLY A 52 -2.83 -8.72 2.47
C GLY A 52 -3.19 -7.24 2.45
N PHE A 53 -2.29 -6.43 2.98
CA PHE A 53 -2.36 -4.99 3.01
C PHE A 53 -1.05 -4.43 2.46
N GLY A 54 -1.06 -3.32 1.75
CA GLY A 54 0.18 -2.83 1.19
C GLY A 54 0.25 -1.34 0.99
N ILE A 55 1.48 -0.86 0.90
CA ILE A 55 1.84 0.50 0.55
C ILE A 55 2.37 0.48 -0.89
N PHE A 56 1.76 1.31 -1.73
CA PHE A 56 2.06 1.38 -3.15
C PHE A 56 2.71 2.71 -3.47
N VAL A 57 3.87 2.65 -4.12
CA VAL A 57 4.66 3.83 -4.52
C VAL A 57 4.81 3.83 -6.02
N TYR A 58 4.29 4.87 -6.67
CA TYR A 58 4.40 5.06 -8.10
C TYR A 58 5.39 6.19 -8.38
N LEU A 59 6.34 5.93 -9.27
CA LEU A 59 7.38 6.85 -9.71
C LEU A 59 7.17 7.10 -11.21
N GLY A 60 6.39 8.12 -11.55
CA GLY A 60 5.97 8.35 -12.95
C GLY A 60 4.87 7.37 -13.40
N GLU A 61 4.91 6.98 -14.68
CA GLU A 61 3.92 6.10 -15.30
C GLU A 61 4.30 4.60 -15.27
N GLU A 62 5.60 4.28 -15.29
CA GLU A 62 6.08 2.91 -15.49
C GLU A 62 6.63 2.24 -14.23
N GLU A 63 7.18 3.00 -13.28
CA GLU A 63 7.86 2.43 -12.13
C GLU A 63 6.93 2.36 -10.91
N LYS A 64 6.64 1.12 -10.49
CA LYS A 64 5.74 0.82 -9.37
C LYS A 64 6.44 -0.08 -8.36
N HIS A 65 6.33 0.28 -7.10
CA HIS A 65 6.79 -0.52 -5.98
C HIS A 65 5.63 -0.83 -5.05
N SER A 66 5.64 -2.04 -4.51
CA SER A 66 4.59 -2.54 -3.63
C SER A 66 5.24 -3.19 -2.42
N PHE A 67 4.82 -2.77 -1.24
CA PHE A 67 5.24 -3.33 0.04
C PHE A 67 4.00 -3.97 0.65
N VAL A 68 3.93 -5.30 0.61
CA VAL A 68 2.76 -6.05 1.05
C VAL A 68 3.05 -6.73 2.38
N PHE A 69 2.12 -6.57 3.31
CA PHE A 69 2.13 -7.03 4.68
C PHE A 69 0.96 -7.98 4.90
N LYS A 70 1.10 -8.88 5.88
CA LYS A 70 0.04 -9.85 6.20
C LYS A 70 -1.10 -9.20 6.96
N THR A 71 -0.76 -8.26 7.85
CA THR A 71 -1.73 -7.57 8.70
C THR A 71 -1.76 -6.08 8.40
N LYS A 72 -2.91 -5.46 8.71
CA LYS A 72 -3.06 -4.01 8.63
C LYS A 72 -2.12 -3.31 9.62
N GLU A 73 -1.91 -3.90 10.79
CA GLU A 73 -1.06 -3.34 11.84
C GLU A 73 0.39 -3.18 11.37
N GLU A 74 0.97 -4.19 10.73
CA GLU A 74 2.31 -4.11 10.14
C GLU A 74 2.41 -2.98 9.11
N MET A 75 1.42 -2.87 8.23
CA MET A 75 1.35 -1.78 7.24
C MET A 75 1.24 -0.40 7.93
N ASP A 76 0.39 -0.28 8.96
CA ASP A 76 0.20 0.95 9.72
C ASP A 76 1.49 1.38 10.44
N GLU A 77 2.31 0.45 10.92
CA GLU A 77 3.64 0.75 11.47
C GLU A 77 4.57 1.37 10.42
N THR A 78 4.63 0.79 9.22
CA THR A 78 5.43 1.35 8.13
C THR A 78 4.90 2.73 7.69
N ILE A 79 3.58 2.94 7.63
CA ILE A 79 2.98 4.25 7.33
C ILE A 79 3.37 5.28 8.38
N LYS A 80 3.34 4.93 9.67
CA LYS A 80 3.80 5.83 10.75
C LYS A 80 5.26 6.23 10.57
N CYS A 81 6.13 5.27 10.22
CA CYS A 81 7.53 5.53 9.92
C CYS A 81 7.71 6.50 8.74
N ILE A 82 6.91 6.36 7.68
CA ILE A 82 6.91 7.29 6.54
C ILE A 82 6.42 8.68 6.97
N ALA A 83 5.32 8.76 7.71
CA ALA A 83 4.75 10.01 8.17
C ALA A 83 5.74 10.81 9.04
N LEU A 84 6.47 10.13 9.94
CA LEU A 84 7.51 10.76 10.75
C LEU A 84 8.68 11.30 9.93
N GLN A 85 8.98 10.67 8.78
CA GLN A 85 10.01 11.18 7.87
C GLN A 85 9.51 12.43 7.14
N LEU A 86 8.26 12.44 6.68
CA LEU A 86 7.64 13.55 5.93
C LEU A 86 7.42 14.84 6.75
N GLN A 87 7.41 14.74 8.08
CA GLN A 87 7.26 15.89 8.97
C GLN A 87 8.58 16.64 9.26
N LYS A 88 9.72 16.13 8.77
CA LYS A 88 11.03 16.77 8.89
C LYS A 88 11.33 17.69 7.71
#